data_AF-A0A0M8N5M9-F1
#
_entry.id   AF-A0A0M8N5M9-F1
#
_cell.length_a   1.000
_cell.length_b   1.000
_cell.length_c   1.000
_cell.angle_alpha   90.00
_cell.angle_beta   90.00
_cell.angle_gamma   90.00
#
_symmetry.space_group_name_H-M   'P 1'
#
loop_
_entity.id
_entity.type
_entity.pdbx_description
1 polymer ?
#
loop_
_entity_poly.entity_id
_entity_poly.type
_entity_poly.pdbx_seq_one_letter_code
_entity_poly.pdbx_strand_id
1 'polypeptide(L)'
;MEDTVLSIDIGLDDCFYRILRSRGRRGHDDDDSDKDNHNDDDDNNNSSGSGSKRIVYVVLKDLAFVPENARTSGPDVIRILSRLPEWPLAWKTLTVSRPPAPGALPHCEPDEFPPHALSRSQLFGDYPFFNVLDLLPAPVPVPAAPDLNNNNNNNNNNNNPSPPSSPPSPSSLSSSHFPPLSSPSSPSFFPPSPSSLAPRPKHKQARRTFRLPHGRFLKLARFAFELPWLAQEILAHHILAHRDRGMASLAPRILGYAYEDSPDRVVGLLTEELRGRRPTPADLPACEAALRSLHDLDILHGDVARGNMFVTDDNDDDDGGGGRGGRGRAVVKFIDFEEACVGPLGDQADWEARKAEEMGALAEKLMTADDEL
;
A
#
# COMPACT_ATOMS: atom_id res chain seq x y z
N MET A 1 23.53 -5.26 3.28
CA MET A 1 22.11 -5.28 2.88
C MET A 1 22.02 -4.50 1.60
N GLU A 2 21.46 -5.08 0.55
CA GLU A 2 21.43 -4.50 -0.80
C GLU A 2 20.13 -3.74 -1.05
N ASP A 3 20.12 -2.85 -2.04
CA ASP A 3 18.92 -2.13 -2.46
C ASP A 3 17.83 -3.13 -2.88
N THR A 4 16.57 -2.90 -2.49
CA THR A 4 15.47 -3.87 -2.66
C THR A 4 14.21 -3.19 -3.18
N VAL A 5 13.59 -3.74 -4.22
CA VAL A 5 12.27 -3.26 -4.69
C VAL A 5 11.19 -3.70 -3.69
N LEU A 6 10.47 -2.74 -3.13
CA LEU A 6 9.38 -2.96 -2.18
C LEU A 6 8.02 -3.06 -2.87
N SER A 7 7.80 -2.28 -3.93
CA SER A 7 6.54 -2.24 -4.67
C SER A 7 6.76 -1.75 -6.10
N ILE A 8 5.87 -2.15 -6.98
CA ILE A 8 5.85 -1.76 -8.39
C ILE A 8 4.41 -1.44 -8.82
N ASP A 9 4.27 -0.44 -9.67
CA ASP A 9 3.08 -0.15 -10.47
C ASP A 9 3.48 -0.07 -11.94
N ILE A 10 2.91 -0.92 -12.78
CA ILE A 10 3.20 -0.94 -14.22
C ILE A 10 2.00 -0.31 -14.92
N GLY A 11 2.18 0.93 -15.38
CA GLY A 11 1.21 1.62 -16.23
C GLY A 11 1.30 1.17 -17.69
N LEU A 12 0.49 1.81 -18.54
CA LEU A 12 0.48 1.52 -19.97
C LEU A 12 1.79 1.95 -20.65
N ASP A 13 2.32 3.10 -20.24
CA ASP A 13 3.50 3.74 -20.86
C ASP A 13 4.63 3.98 -19.85
N ASP A 14 4.37 3.82 -18.56
CA ASP A 14 5.32 4.08 -17.48
C ASP A 14 5.38 2.95 -16.44
N CYS A 15 6.42 2.99 -15.62
CA CYS A 15 6.58 2.08 -14.50
C CYS A 15 7.08 2.82 -13.27
N PHE A 16 6.41 2.60 -12.15
CA PHE A 16 6.72 3.21 -10.87
C PHE A 16 7.30 2.16 -9.92
N TYR A 17 8.52 2.38 -9.43
CA TYR A 17 9.15 1.58 -8.38
C TYR A 17 9.23 2.31 -7.04
N ARG A 18 8.94 1.60 -5.95
CA ARG A 18 9.25 2.00 -4.56
C ARG A 18 10.37 1.10 -4.05
N ILE A 19 11.51 1.68 -3.69
CA ILE A 19 12.77 0.95 -3.44
C ILE A 19 13.31 1.27 -2.05
N LEU A 20 13.66 0.24 -1.28
CA LEU A 20 14.47 0.37 -0.08
C LEU A 20 15.94 0.48 -0.49
N ARG A 21 16.56 1.62 -0.21
CA ARG A 21 18.00 1.81 -0.41
C ARG A 21 18.76 1.62 0.89
N SER A 22 19.81 0.80 0.82
CA SER A 22 20.77 0.60 1.89
C SER A 22 22.07 1.25 1.45
N ARG A 23 22.38 2.45 1.95
CA ARG A 23 23.71 3.03 1.67
C ARG A 23 24.76 2.19 2.39
N GLY A 24 25.51 1.39 1.63
CA GLY A 24 26.78 0.87 2.13
C GLY A 24 27.65 2.05 2.58
N ARG A 25 28.30 1.94 3.74
CA ARG A 25 29.37 2.87 4.14
C ARG A 25 30.30 2.98 2.94
N ARG A 26 30.28 4.10 2.21
CA ARG A 26 31.43 4.44 1.38
C ARG A 26 32.56 4.58 2.38
N GLY A 27 33.58 3.76 2.23
CA GLY A 27 34.84 3.93 2.93
C GLY A 27 35.16 5.40 2.90
N HIS A 28 35.27 5.97 4.09
CA HIS A 28 36.03 7.19 4.28
C HIS A 28 37.48 6.76 4.07
N ASP A 29 37.81 6.50 2.81
CA ASP A 29 39.17 6.41 2.34
C ASP A 29 39.58 7.86 2.06
N ASP A 30 40.78 8.20 2.52
CA ASP A 30 41.48 9.49 2.46
C ASP A 30 41.13 10.42 3.65
N ASP A 31 42.01 10.73 4.60
CA ASP A 31 43.44 11.02 4.43
C ASP A 31 44.19 10.92 5.79
N ASP A 32 45.29 10.17 5.80
CA ASP A 32 46.30 10.19 6.85
C ASP A 32 46.90 11.61 6.96
N SER A 33 46.67 12.31 8.07
CA SER A 33 47.66 13.27 8.56
C SER A 33 47.55 13.45 10.06
N ASP A 34 48.47 12.79 10.76
CA ASP A 34 49.09 13.14 12.04
C ASP A 34 48.51 14.39 12.74
N LYS A 35 47.93 14.17 13.93
CA LYS A 35 48.12 15.04 15.11
C LYS A 35 47.56 14.41 16.39
N ASP A 36 48.47 13.78 17.11
CA ASP A 36 48.68 13.76 18.56
C ASP A 36 47.56 14.26 19.51
N ASN A 37 47.20 13.33 20.41
CA ASN A 37 46.97 13.50 21.85
C ASN A 37 45.98 14.55 22.37
N HIS A 38 44.80 14.09 22.79
CA HIS A 38 44.48 14.08 24.23
C HIS A 38 43.40 13.04 24.56
N ASN A 39 43.69 12.24 25.58
CA ASN A 39 42.72 11.42 26.29
C ASN A 39 41.66 12.33 26.93
N ASP A 40 40.40 11.89 26.89
CA ASP A 40 39.52 11.86 28.06
C ASP A 40 38.33 10.93 27.77
N ASP A 41 37.87 10.32 28.85
CA ASP A 41 37.18 9.06 28.94
C ASP A 41 35.69 9.06 28.51
N ASP A 42 35.20 7.83 28.29
CA ASP A 42 33.82 7.38 28.47
C ASP A 42 32.70 8.08 27.68
N ASP A 43 32.31 7.46 26.55
CA ASP A 43 30.92 7.02 26.41
C ASP A 43 30.75 5.93 25.35
N ASN A 44 30.45 4.75 25.87
CA ASN A 44 30.24 3.48 25.20
C ASN A 44 28.89 3.48 24.45
N ASN A 45 28.79 4.20 23.34
CA ASN A 45 27.62 4.13 22.47
C ASN A 45 27.89 3.15 21.32
N ASN A 46 27.54 1.89 21.56
CA ASN A 46 27.56 0.79 20.60
C ASN A 46 26.52 1.01 19.47
N SER A 47 26.72 2.04 18.66
CA SER A 47 26.04 2.25 17.40
C SER A 47 26.70 1.37 16.36
N SER A 48 26.31 0.10 16.33
CA SER A 48 26.59 -0.80 15.23
C SER A 48 26.15 -0.12 13.93
N GLY A 49 27.12 0.30 13.13
CA GLY A 49 26.97 1.15 11.95
C GLY A 49 26.17 0.54 10.82
N SER A 50 24.86 0.39 11.04
CA SER A 50 23.85 0.12 10.03
C SER A 50 23.81 1.32 9.09
N GLY A 51 24.24 1.15 7.84
CA GLY A 51 24.09 2.18 6.82
C GLY A 51 22.64 2.70 6.79
N SER A 52 22.47 4.02 6.65
CA SER A 52 21.15 4.66 6.70
C SER A 52 20.23 4.04 5.63
N LYS A 53 19.20 3.32 6.07
CA LYS A 53 18.15 2.80 5.19
C LYS A 53 17.18 3.93 4.86
N ARG A 54 16.75 4.02 3.60
CA ARG A 54 15.74 4.99 3.17
C ARG A 54 14.89 4.44 2.05
N ILE A 55 13.65 4.90 1.94
CA ILE A 55 12.77 4.55 0.82
C ILE A 55 12.87 5.64 -0.23
N VAL A 56 12.99 5.24 -1.49
CA VAL A 56 13.03 6.13 -2.65
C VAL A 56 12.06 5.66 -3.72
N TYR A 57 11.78 6.55 -4.66
CA TYR A 57 10.80 6.37 -5.72
C TYR A 57 11.47 6.55 -7.08
N VAL A 58 11.19 5.67 -8.04
CA VAL A 58 11.71 5.78 -9.40
C VAL A 58 10.57 5.67 -10.39
N VAL A 59 10.45 6.65 -11.28
CA VAL A 59 9.48 6.63 -12.39
C VAL A 59 10.23 6.42 -13.69
N LEU A 60 9.87 5.38 -14.43
CA LEU A 60 10.34 5.14 -15.78
C LEU A 60 9.28 5.63 -16.76
N LYS A 61 9.55 6.71 -17.49
CA LYS A 61 8.67 7.25 -18.55
C LYS A 61 8.76 6.44 -19.86
N ASP A 62 9.63 5.44 -19.94
CA ASP A 62 9.79 4.55 -21.09
C ASP A 62 9.97 3.10 -20.63
N LEU A 63 8.93 2.28 -20.82
CA LEU A 63 8.94 0.87 -20.47
C LEU A 63 10.02 0.06 -21.18
N ALA A 64 10.54 0.52 -22.32
CA ALA A 64 11.64 -0.16 -23.01
C ALA A 64 12.96 -0.10 -22.23
N PHE A 65 13.08 0.79 -21.23
CA PHE A 65 14.27 0.92 -20.41
C PHE A 65 14.58 -0.34 -19.58
N VAL A 66 13.52 -0.98 -19.04
CA VAL A 66 13.64 -2.27 -18.35
C VAL A 66 12.95 -3.33 -19.21
N PRO A 67 13.68 -4.36 -19.68
CA PRO A 67 13.11 -5.46 -20.45
C PRO A 67 11.88 -6.05 -19.76
N GLU A 68 10.84 -6.38 -20.52
CA GLU A 68 9.55 -6.83 -19.98
C GLU A 68 9.69 -7.98 -18.98
N ASN A 69 10.54 -8.97 -19.28
CA ASN A 69 10.83 -10.12 -18.41
C ASN A 69 11.58 -9.75 -17.13
N ALA A 70 12.19 -8.57 -17.06
CA ALA A 70 12.91 -8.07 -15.89
C ALA A 70 12.07 -7.11 -15.04
N ARG A 71 10.97 -6.54 -15.56
CA ARG A 71 10.22 -5.45 -14.88
C ARG A 71 9.73 -5.84 -13.49
N THR A 72 9.37 -7.10 -13.29
CA THR A 72 8.87 -7.64 -12.01
C THR A 72 9.96 -8.33 -11.17
N SER A 73 11.17 -8.49 -11.71
CA SER A 73 12.32 -9.05 -11.00
C SER A 73 13.05 -7.95 -10.23
N GLY A 74 12.81 -7.86 -8.92
CA GLY A 74 13.46 -6.87 -8.06
C GLY A 74 14.98 -6.78 -8.26
N PRO A 75 15.74 -7.88 -8.20
CA PRO A 75 17.18 -7.86 -8.44
C PRO A 75 17.59 -7.34 -9.82
N ASP A 76 16.87 -7.71 -10.89
CA ASP A 76 17.19 -7.24 -12.23
C ASP A 76 16.90 -5.76 -12.42
N VAL A 77 15.78 -5.28 -11.87
CA VAL A 77 15.45 -3.85 -11.84
C VAL A 77 16.57 -3.07 -11.15
N ILE A 78 16.99 -3.50 -9.95
CA ILE A 78 18.08 -2.84 -9.22
C ILE A 78 19.39 -2.87 -10.02
N ARG A 79 19.75 -4.01 -10.62
CA ARG A 79 20.94 -4.15 -11.47
C ARG A 79 20.95 -3.23 -12.69
N ILE A 80 19.77 -2.93 -13.25
CA ILE A 80 19.62 -2.00 -14.38
C ILE A 80 19.69 -0.55 -13.87
N LEU A 81 18.89 -0.20 -12.87
CA LEU A 81 18.84 1.16 -12.30
C LEU A 81 20.17 1.58 -11.67
N SER A 82 20.93 0.65 -11.11
CA SER A 82 22.22 0.93 -10.48
C SER A 82 23.31 1.38 -11.45
N ARG A 83 23.07 1.26 -12.76
CA ARG A 83 23.97 1.72 -13.83
C ARG A 83 23.74 3.20 -14.19
N LEU A 84 22.67 3.81 -13.69
CA LEU A 84 22.39 5.23 -13.91
C LEU A 84 23.43 6.08 -13.16
N PRO A 85 23.95 7.16 -13.79
CA PRO A 85 24.98 8.00 -13.16
C PRO A 85 24.48 8.69 -11.88
N GLU A 86 23.18 8.95 -11.76
CA GLU A 86 22.54 9.56 -10.61
C GLU A 86 22.26 8.56 -9.48
N TRP A 87 22.30 7.25 -9.75
CA TRP A 87 22.01 6.22 -8.74
C TRP A 87 22.80 6.41 -7.42
N PRO A 88 24.13 6.65 -7.41
CA PRO A 88 24.86 6.86 -6.15
C PRO A 88 24.48 8.14 -5.39
N LEU A 89 23.87 9.13 -6.07
CA LEU A 89 23.56 10.44 -5.49
C LEU A 89 22.46 10.36 -4.42
N ALA A 90 22.30 11.46 -3.69
CA ALA A 90 21.24 11.64 -2.72
C ALA A 90 20.02 12.26 -3.40
N TRP A 91 18.97 11.45 -3.56
CA TRP A 91 17.66 11.84 -4.08
C TRP A 91 16.57 11.02 -3.40
N LYS A 92 15.34 11.53 -3.33
CA LYS A 92 14.16 10.81 -2.82
C LYS A 92 13.30 10.28 -3.95
N THR A 93 13.22 11.00 -5.06
CA THR A 93 12.56 10.55 -6.28
C THR A 93 13.53 10.66 -7.47
N LEU A 94 13.33 9.82 -8.48
CA LEU A 94 14.13 9.84 -9.70
C LEU A 94 13.24 9.54 -10.89
N THR A 95 13.16 10.47 -11.83
CA THR A 95 12.51 10.21 -13.11
C THR A 95 13.53 9.84 -14.15
N VAL A 96 13.28 8.75 -14.87
CA VAL A 96 14.13 8.26 -15.96
C VAL A 96 13.32 8.29 -17.24
N SER A 97 13.85 8.93 -18.26
CA SER A 97 13.22 9.08 -19.56
C SER A 97 14.12 8.58 -20.69
N ARG A 98 13.50 8.32 -21.85
CA ARG A 98 14.20 7.78 -23.03
C ARG A 98 15.42 8.66 -23.39
N PRO A 99 16.54 8.06 -23.81
CA PRO A 99 17.65 8.81 -24.38
C PRO A 99 17.21 9.68 -25.56
N PRO A 100 17.76 10.89 -25.72
CA PRO A 100 17.39 11.79 -26.81
C PRO A 100 17.83 11.28 -28.20
N ALA A 101 18.79 10.35 -28.24
CA ALA A 101 19.29 9.72 -29.46
C ALA A 101 19.74 8.27 -29.20
N PRO A 102 19.75 7.40 -30.22
CA PRO A 102 20.33 6.05 -30.10
C PRO A 102 21.79 6.10 -29.62
N GLY A 103 22.10 5.35 -28.57
CA GLY A 103 23.44 5.31 -27.97
C GLY A 103 23.73 6.41 -26.94
N ALA A 104 22.83 7.37 -26.74
CA ALA A 104 22.93 8.33 -25.64
C ALA A 104 22.51 7.68 -24.30
N LEU A 105 22.93 8.29 -23.20
CA LEU A 105 22.47 7.91 -21.87
C LEU A 105 21.01 8.34 -21.66
N PRO A 106 20.24 7.64 -20.80
CA PRO A 106 18.92 8.07 -20.38
C PRO A 106 18.98 9.43 -19.69
N HIS A 107 17.96 10.26 -19.91
CA HIS A 107 17.82 11.52 -19.17
C HIS A 107 17.21 11.25 -17.80
N CYS A 108 17.88 11.70 -16.75
CA CYS A 108 17.55 11.42 -15.37
C CYS A 108 17.34 12.72 -14.60
N GLU A 109 16.20 12.84 -13.94
CA GLU A 109 15.79 14.03 -13.19
C GLU A 109 15.56 13.64 -11.73
N PRO A 110 16.55 13.85 -10.84
CA PRO A 110 16.39 13.65 -9.41
C PRO A 110 15.41 14.67 -8.82
N ASP A 111 14.52 14.20 -7.95
CA ASP A 111 13.59 15.02 -7.18
C ASP A 111 12.67 15.93 -8.03
N GLU A 112 12.35 15.52 -9.28
CA GLU A 112 11.39 16.19 -10.18
C GLU A 112 10.00 16.32 -9.54
N PHE A 113 9.63 15.37 -8.68
CA PHE A 113 8.37 15.37 -7.95
C PHE A 113 8.58 15.02 -6.46
N PRO A 114 7.76 15.58 -5.55
CA PRO A 114 7.86 15.26 -4.14
C PRO A 114 7.36 13.83 -3.86
N PRO A 115 7.98 13.09 -2.93
CA PRO A 115 7.41 11.86 -2.41
C PRO A 115 6.01 12.11 -1.84
N HIS A 116 5.06 11.22 -2.13
CA HIS A 116 3.68 11.40 -1.69
C HIS A 116 3.53 11.23 -0.18
N ALA A 117 2.55 11.93 0.39
CA ALA A 117 2.12 11.85 1.78
C ALA A 117 0.68 12.35 1.93
N LEU A 118 -0.01 11.86 2.96
CA LEU A 118 -1.24 12.47 3.44
C LEU A 118 -0.97 13.89 3.96
N SER A 119 -1.88 14.81 3.70
CA SER A 119 -1.83 16.14 4.31
C SER A 119 -2.20 16.08 5.79
N ARG A 120 -1.70 17.03 6.60
CA ARG A 120 -2.05 17.07 8.04
C ARG A 120 -3.55 17.19 8.30
N SER A 121 -4.32 17.80 7.40
CA SER A 121 -5.79 17.89 7.52
C SER A 121 -6.51 16.55 7.30
N GLN A 122 -5.83 15.54 6.75
CA GLN A 122 -6.36 14.18 6.58
C GLN A 122 -5.96 13.24 7.73
N LEU A 123 -5.19 13.74 8.70
CA LEU A 123 -4.81 13.02 9.90
C LEU A 123 -5.72 13.51 11.04
N PHE A 124 -6.42 12.59 11.68
CA PHE A 124 -7.41 12.90 12.70
C PHE A 124 -7.06 12.23 14.02
N GLY A 125 -7.33 12.90 15.14
CA GLY A 125 -7.03 12.38 16.48
C GLY A 125 -5.53 12.35 16.81
N ASP A 126 -5.24 12.01 18.06
CA ASP A 126 -3.89 12.03 18.65
C ASP A 126 -3.27 10.63 18.64
N TYR A 127 -3.06 10.07 17.45
CA TYR A 127 -2.47 8.75 17.30
C TYR A 127 -0.94 8.81 17.20
N PRO A 128 -0.21 7.80 17.72
CA PRO A 128 1.25 7.73 17.60
C PRO A 128 1.69 7.51 16.15
N PHE A 129 2.92 7.95 15.85
CA PHE A 129 3.54 7.86 14.54
C PHE A 129 4.64 6.80 14.56
N PHE A 130 4.65 5.93 13.56
CA PHE A 130 5.60 4.83 13.44
C PHE A 130 6.35 4.91 12.11
N ASN A 131 7.68 4.78 12.15
CA ASN A 131 8.47 4.68 10.94
C ASN A 131 8.20 3.32 10.29
N VAL A 132 7.83 3.31 9.01
CA VAL A 132 7.57 2.07 8.25
C VAL A 132 8.76 1.11 8.31
N LEU A 133 10.00 1.62 8.31
CA LEU A 133 11.20 0.77 8.36
C LEU A 133 11.37 0.02 9.68
N ASP A 134 10.79 0.52 10.77
CA ASP A 134 10.81 -0.12 12.08
C ASP A 134 9.68 -1.16 12.23
N LEU A 135 8.67 -1.08 11.36
CA LEU A 135 7.52 -1.99 11.35
C LEU A 135 7.73 -3.20 10.45
N LEU A 136 8.49 -3.05 9.37
CA LEU A 136 8.72 -4.14 8.43
C LEU A 136 9.52 -5.25 9.15
N PRO A 137 9.03 -6.51 9.13
CA PRO A 137 9.80 -7.61 9.72
C PRO A 137 11.17 -7.66 9.05
N ALA A 138 12.21 -7.93 9.83
CA ALA A 138 13.52 -8.24 9.27
C ALA A 138 13.33 -9.34 8.21
N PRO A 139 13.93 -9.23 7.01
CA PRO A 139 13.77 -10.25 5.99
C PRO A 139 14.13 -11.59 6.61
N VAL A 140 13.15 -12.49 6.67
CA VAL A 140 13.37 -13.86 7.12
C VAL A 140 14.41 -14.45 6.16
N PRO A 141 15.54 -14.98 6.64
CA PRO A 141 16.51 -15.62 5.77
C PRO A 141 15.78 -16.67 4.95
N VAL A 142 15.80 -16.52 3.63
CA VAL A 142 15.27 -17.56 2.75
C VAL A 142 16.11 -18.80 3.05
N PRO A 143 15.53 -19.92 3.51
CA PRO A 143 16.31 -21.13 3.68
C PRO A 143 16.96 -21.44 2.33
N ALA A 144 18.29 -21.62 2.36
CA ALA A 144 19.06 -21.96 1.16
C ALA A 144 18.31 -23.08 0.43
N ALA A 145 17.97 -22.83 -0.84
CA ALA A 145 17.34 -23.85 -1.67
C ALA A 145 18.20 -25.11 -1.56
N PRO A 146 17.62 -26.29 -1.26
CA PRO A 146 18.40 -27.50 -1.24
C PRO A 146 19.04 -27.66 -2.61
N ASP A 147 20.36 -27.84 -2.63
CA ASP A 147 21.15 -28.11 -3.83
C ASP A 147 20.56 -29.32 -4.57
N LEU A 148 19.69 -29.06 -5.55
CA LEU A 148 19.25 -30.05 -6.52
C LEU A 148 20.34 -30.17 -7.59
N ASN A 149 21.46 -30.75 -7.19
CA ASN A 149 22.50 -31.22 -8.09
C ASN A 149 22.77 -32.71 -7.85
N ASN A 150 21.88 -33.57 -8.36
CA ASN A 150 22.21 -34.84 -9.04
C ASN A 150 20.94 -35.64 -9.34
N ASN A 151 20.56 -35.73 -10.61
CA ASN A 151 20.52 -37.02 -11.32
C ASN A 151 20.16 -36.83 -12.79
N ASN A 152 21.16 -37.06 -13.63
CA ASN A 152 21.00 -37.48 -15.02
C ASN A 152 20.12 -38.74 -15.11
N ASN A 153 19.15 -38.77 -16.03
CA ASN A 153 19.25 -39.64 -17.21
C ASN A 153 18.06 -39.48 -18.18
N ASN A 154 18.43 -39.20 -19.43
CA ASN A 154 17.89 -39.73 -20.68
C ASN A 154 16.39 -40.06 -20.77
N ASN A 155 15.69 -39.32 -21.64
CA ASN A 155 15.10 -39.97 -22.81
C ASN A 155 14.94 -38.99 -23.99
N ASN A 156 15.66 -39.32 -25.06
CA ASN A 156 15.42 -38.84 -26.42
C ASN A 156 13.99 -39.23 -26.85
N ASN A 157 13.24 -38.28 -27.40
CA ASN A 157 12.49 -38.55 -28.62
C ASN A 157 12.18 -37.26 -29.36
N ASN A 158 12.72 -37.20 -30.58
CA ASN A 158 12.35 -36.28 -31.64
C ASN A 158 10.85 -36.39 -31.93
N ASN A 159 10.18 -35.25 -32.06
CA ASN A 159 9.25 -34.99 -33.16
C ASN A 159 8.93 -33.49 -33.24
N ASN A 160 9.44 -32.90 -34.31
CA ASN A 160 9.15 -31.54 -34.76
C ASN A 160 7.77 -31.51 -35.46
N PRO A 161 6.96 -30.47 -35.25
CA PRO A 161 6.38 -29.82 -36.43
C PRO A 161 6.44 -28.28 -36.40
N SER A 162 6.60 -27.76 -37.62
CA SER A 162 6.78 -26.38 -38.09
C SER A 162 5.86 -25.30 -37.48
N PRO A 163 6.28 -24.01 -37.53
CA PRO A 163 5.50 -22.90 -36.99
C PRO A 163 4.44 -22.38 -38.00
N PRO A 164 3.25 -21.98 -37.55
CA PRO A 164 2.37 -21.15 -38.36
C PRO A 164 2.65 -19.66 -38.13
N SER A 165 3.00 -19.01 -39.25
CA SER A 165 2.57 -17.68 -39.75
C SER A 165 2.06 -16.61 -38.78
N SER A 166 2.69 -15.44 -38.92
CA SER A 166 2.39 -14.09 -38.41
C SER A 166 0.91 -13.67 -38.43
N PRO A 167 0.47 -12.85 -37.46
CA PRO A 167 -0.68 -11.97 -37.63
C PRO A 167 -0.27 -10.58 -38.15
N PRO A 168 -1.19 -9.86 -38.82
CA PRO A 168 -0.90 -8.58 -39.49
C PRO A 168 -0.98 -7.38 -38.54
N SER A 169 -0.21 -6.35 -38.88
CA SER A 169 -0.28 -4.99 -38.36
C SER A 169 -1.63 -4.33 -38.63
N PRO A 170 -2.04 -3.38 -37.78
CA PRO A 170 -2.73 -2.21 -38.28
C PRO A 170 -2.00 -0.89 -37.96
N SER A 171 -2.09 -0.05 -38.97
CA SER A 171 -1.58 1.29 -39.17
C SER A 171 -2.27 2.37 -38.31
N SER A 172 -1.44 3.29 -37.82
CA SER A 172 -1.63 4.75 -37.71
C SER A 172 -3.05 5.31 -37.58
N LEU A 173 -3.32 5.97 -36.45
CA LEU A 173 -4.15 7.17 -36.42
C LEU A 173 -3.56 8.27 -35.54
N SER A 174 -3.73 9.47 -36.08
CA SER A 174 -3.27 10.81 -35.71
C SER A 174 -3.67 11.32 -34.31
N SER A 175 -2.70 11.97 -33.68
CA SER A 175 -2.74 13.14 -32.79
C SER A 175 -4.05 13.96 -32.74
N SER A 176 -4.51 14.31 -31.53
CA SER A 176 -4.81 15.71 -31.15
C SER A 176 -5.10 15.91 -29.65
N HIS A 177 -4.40 16.90 -29.07
CA HIS A 177 -4.81 17.90 -28.07
C HIS A 177 -5.44 17.46 -26.72
N PHE A 178 -4.69 17.67 -25.63
CA PHE A 178 -5.22 17.95 -24.29
C PHE A 178 -5.12 19.45 -23.97
N PRO A 179 -6.11 20.07 -23.31
CA PRO A 179 -6.08 21.47 -22.92
C PRO A 179 -5.26 21.71 -21.63
N PRO A 180 -4.83 22.96 -21.36
CA PRO A 180 -3.97 23.30 -20.23
C PRO A 180 -4.71 23.30 -18.88
N LEU A 181 -4.00 22.82 -17.86
CA LEU A 181 -4.39 22.85 -16.44
C LEU A 181 -4.62 24.30 -15.98
N SER A 182 -5.85 24.57 -15.50
CA SER A 182 -6.20 25.81 -14.81
C SER A 182 -5.93 25.67 -13.30
N SER A 183 -5.56 26.80 -12.70
CA SER A 183 -5.01 27.02 -11.36
C SER A 183 -5.87 26.52 -10.19
N PRO A 184 -5.27 26.22 -9.01
CA PRO A 184 -5.99 25.66 -7.88
C PRO A 184 -6.85 26.73 -7.18
N SER A 185 -8.15 26.46 -7.11
CA SER A 185 -9.06 27.11 -6.17
C SER A 185 -9.11 26.30 -4.87
N SER A 186 -9.23 27.04 -3.77
CA SER A 186 -9.26 26.69 -2.33
C SER A 186 -9.46 25.21 -1.92
N PRO A 187 -8.74 24.71 -0.90
CA PRO A 187 -8.84 23.32 -0.47
C PRO A 187 -10.21 23.07 0.21
N SER A 188 -10.99 22.16 -0.37
CA SER A 188 -12.15 21.58 0.30
C SER A 188 -11.69 20.77 1.51
N PHE A 189 -12.38 20.93 2.63
CA PHE A 189 -12.06 20.26 3.91
C PHE A 189 -12.34 18.74 3.89
N PHE A 190 -12.96 18.23 2.82
CA PHE A 190 -13.32 16.83 2.65
C PHE A 190 -12.48 16.20 1.54
N PRO A 191 -12.08 14.92 1.69
CA PRO A 191 -11.55 14.16 0.57
C PRO A 191 -12.55 14.18 -0.61
N PRO A 192 -12.06 14.21 -1.86
CA PRO A 192 -12.94 14.22 -3.03
C PRO A 192 -13.88 13.00 -3.00
N SER A 193 -15.16 13.20 -3.37
CA SER A 193 -16.15 12.13 -3.40
C SER A 193 -15.66 10.91 -4.20
N PRO A 194 -15.99 9.67 -3.83
CA PRO A 194 -15.58 8.47 -4.56
C PRO A 194 -15.93 8.53 -6.06
N SER A 195 -17.08 9.12 -6.40
CA SER A 195 -17.55 9.34 -7.79
C SER A 195 -16.65 10.27 -8.62
N SER A 196 -15.74 11.02 -7.98
CA SER A 196 -14.74 11.88 -8.64
C SER A 196 -13.34 11.28 -8.65
N LEU A 197 -13.13 10.15 -7.96
CA LEU A 197 -11.90 9.39 -8.06
C LEU A 197 -11.90 8.62 -9.38
N ALA A 198 -10.76 8.65 -10.08
CA ALA A 198 -10.61 7.84 -11.28
C ALA A 198 -10.80 6.35 -10.94
N PRO A 199 -11.46 5.57 -11.83
CA PRO A 199 -11.67 4.15 -11.60
C PRO A 199 -10.33 3.46 -11.32
N ARG A 200 -10.32 2.61 -10.28
CA ARG A 200 -9.10 1.95 -9.82
C ARG A 200 -8.46 1.14 -10.95
N PRO A 201 -7.15 1.30 -11.20
CA PRO A 201 -6.42 0.39 -12.09
C PRO A 201 -6.54 -1.03 -11.54
N LYS A 202 -7.15 -1.95 -12.29
CA LYS A 202 -7.37 -3.35 -11.87
C LYS A 202 -6.10 -4.21 -11.94
N HIS A 203 -4.93 -3.62 -12.16
CA HIS A 203 -3.67 -4.34 -12.25
C HIS A 203 -3.19 -4.76 -10.85
N LYS A 204 -3.59 -5.98 -10.44
CA LYS A 204 -3.07 -6.70 -9.27
C LYS A 204 -1.55 -6.85 -9.39
N GLN A 205 -0.79 -6.36 -8.41
CA GLN A 205 0.19 -7.16 -7.63
C GLN A 205 1.07 -6.32 -6.69
N ALA A 206 0.52 -6.00 -5.51
CA ALA A 206 1.16 -6.28 -4.22
C ALA A 206 0.15 -5.97 -3.10
N ARG A 207 0.15 -6.78 -2.03
CA ARG A 207 -0.70 -6.54 -0.86
C ARG A 207 -0.24 -5.21 -0.23
N ARG A 208 -1.12 -4.21 -0.18
CA ARG A 208 -0.92 -2.95 0.56
C ARG A 208 -1.17 -3.09 2.07
N THR A 209 -1.80 -4.20 2.45
CA THR A 209 -2.11 -4.57 3.82
C THR A 209 -1.10 -5.62 4.28
N PHE A 210 -0.30 -5.28 5.28
CA PHE A 210 0.74 -6.13 5.84
C PHE A 210 0.34 -6.53 7.26
N ARG A 211 0.33 -7.84 7.55
CA ARG A 211 0.21 -8.31 8.93
C ARG A 211 1.54 -8.09 9.63
N LEU A 212 1.50 -7.39 10.76
CA LEU A 212 2.64 -7.11 11.62
C LEU A 212 2.63 -8.06 12.84
N PRO A 213 3.78 -8.20 13.54
CA PRO A 213 3.82 -8.87 14.83
C PRO A 213 2.83 -8.28 15.83
N HIS A 214 2.42 -9.08 16.83
CA HIS A 214 1.49 -8.68 17.90
C HIS A 214 0.07 -8.35 17.43
N GLY A 215 -0.38 -8.94 16.32
CA GLY A 215 -1.77 -8.84 15.85
C GLY A 215 -2.14 -7.43 15.43
N ARG A 216 -1.38 -6.86 14.49
CA ARG A 216 -1.65 -5.55 13.91
C ARG A 216 -1.60 -5.64 12.40
N PHE A 217 -2.28 -4.73 11.73
CA PHE A 217 -2.19 -4.57 10.28
C PHE A 217 -1.69 -3.18 9.93
N LEU A 218 -0.78 -3.11 8.96
CA LEU A 218 -0.34 -1.88 8.32
C LEU A 218 -0.98 -1.79 6.95
N LYS A 219 -1.79 -0.76 6.72
CA LYS A 219 -2.27 -0.38 5.39
C LYS A 219 -1.42 0.77 4.87
N LEU A 220 -0.85 0.63 3.68
CA LEU A 220 0.10 1.58 3.11
C LEU A 220 -0.36 2.09 1.74
N ALA A 221 -0.38 3.40 1.55
CA ALA A 221 -0.35 4.03 0.24
C ALA A 221 1.08 3.95 -0.31
N ARG A 222 1.32 2.99 -1.19
CA ARG A 222 2.59 2.73 -1.88
C ARG A 222 2.88 3.80 -2.92
N PHE A 223 1.84 4.38 -3.51
CA PHE A 223 1.92 5.41 -4.55
C PHE A 223 0.93 6.56 -4.30
N ALA A 224 1.16 7.71 -4.96
CA ALA A 224 0.38 8.93 -4.78
C ALA A 224 -1.12 8.73 -5.07
N PHE A 225 -1.47 7.95 -6.09
CA PHE A 225 -2.86 7.71 -6.48
C PHE A 225 -3.65 6.88 -5.45
N GLU A 226 -2.98 6.23 -4.51
CA GLU A 226 -3.61 5.46 -3.42
C GLU A 226 -3.94 6.33 -2.20
N LEU A 227 -3.41 7.56 -2.11
CA LEU A 227 -3.64 8.44 -0.97
C LEU A 227 -5.09 8.85 -0.76
N PRO A 228 -5.90 9.17 -1.79
CA PRO A 228 -7.29 9.53 -1.57
C PRO A 228 -8.10 8.40 -0.91
N TRP A 229 -7.82 7.16 -1.32
CA TRP A 229 -8.44 5.93 -0.81
C TRP A 229 -8.06 5.69 0.65
N LEU A 230 -6.77 5.84 0.98
CA LEU A 230 -6.29 5.76 2.36
C LEU A 230 -6.87 6.87 3.25
N ALA A 231 -6.96 8.11 2.73
CA ALA A 231 -7.54 9.23 3.47
C ALA A 231 -9.03 9.00 3.78
N GLN A 232 -9.76 8.42 2.83
CA GLN A 232 -11.17 8.05 3.01
C GLN A 232 -11.33 6.99 4.09
N GLU A 233 -10.50 5.96 4.07
CA GLU A 233 -10.50 4.92 5.10
C GLU A 233 -10.17 5.48 6.49
N ILE A 234 -9.15 6.36 6.58
CA ILE A 234 -8.79 7.05 7.84
C ILE A 234 -9.97 7.87 8.38
N LEU A 235 -10.68 8.60 7.52
CA LEU A 235 -11.85 9.39 7.92
C LEU A 235 -12.96 8.50 8.48
N ALA A 236 -13.30 7.40 7.79
CA ALA A 236 -14.32 6.46 8.23
C ALA A 236 -13.96 5.84 9.59
N HIS A 237 -12.74 5.32 9.74
CA HIS A 237 -12.27 4.77 11.02
C HIS A 237 -12.27 5.81 12.15
N HIS A 238 -11.86 7.05 11.87
CA HIS A 238 -11.86 8.11 12.88
C HIS A 238 -13.26 8.40 13.40
N ILE A 239 -14.25 8.51 12.51
CA ILE A 239 -15.66 8.74 12.90
C ILE A 239 -16.18 7.58 13.75
N LEU A 240 -15.88 6.34 13.34
CA LEU A 240 -16.28 5.13 14.07
C LEU A 240 -15.62 5.04 15.46
N ALA A 241 -14.37 5.48 15.59
CA ALA A 241 -13.66 5.48 16.87
C ALA A 241 -14.16 6.53 17.88
N HIS A 242 -14.75 7.63 17.41
CA HIS A 242 -15.11 8.77 18.27
C HIS A 242 -16.59 8.80 18.67
N ARG A 243 -17.45 8.04 18.00
CA ARG A 243 -18.91 8.22 18.14
C ARG A 243 -19.65 7.26 19.05
N ASP A 244 -19.03 6.23 19.64
CA ASP A 244 -19.70 5.56 20.75
C ASP A 244 -18.79 4.72 21.65
N ARG A 245 -18.91 4.90 22.97
CA ARG A 245 -18.32 4.00 23.99
C ARG A 245 -19.27 2.86 24.38
N GLY A 246 -20.51 2.86 23.85
CA GLY A 246 -21.53 1.85 24.15
C GLY A 246 -21.92 0.96 22.97
N MET A 247 -21.48 1.27 21.74
CA MET A 247 -21.61 0.38 20.59
C MET A 247 -20.31 -0.38 20.41
N ALA A 248 -20.40 -1.70 20.23
CA ALA A 248 -19.25 -2.49 19.82
C ALA A 248 -18.67 -1.88 18.53
N SER A 249 -17.37 -1.56 18.53
CA SER A 249 -16.74 -0.80 17.44
C SER A 249 -16.97 -1.50 16.10
N LEU A 250 -17.68 -0.84 15.18
CA LEU A 250 -18.02 -1.38 13.85
C LEU A 250 -16.81 -1.54 12.93
N ALA A 251 -15.62 -1.13 13.36
CA ALA A 251 -14.37 -1.24 12.63
C ALA A 251 -13.20 -1.57 13.56
N PRO A 252 -12.07 -2.07 13.03
CA PRO A 252 -10.83 -2.16 13.78
C PRO A 252 -10.43 -0.80 14.36
N ARG A 253 -9.91 -0.82 15.58
CA ARG A 253 -9.33 0.37 16.20
C ARG A 253 -8.07 0.82 15.46
N ILE A 254 -7.94 2.14 15.28
CA ILE A 254 -6.70 2.78 14.84
C ILE A 254 -5.68 2.71 15.97
N LEU A 255 -4.49 2.20 15.65
CA LEU A 255 -3.36 2.13 16.57
C LEU A 255 -2.32 3.22 16.32
N GLY A 256 -2.27 3.80 15.11
CA GLY A 256 -1.24 4.76 14.74
C GLY A 256 -1.20 5.11 13.26
N TYR A 257 -0.37 6.10 12.95
CA TYR A 257 0.01 6.46 11.57
C TYR A 257 1.38 5.89 11.23
N ALA A 258 1.57 5.50 9.97
CA ALA A 258 2.85 5.05 9.45
C ALA A 258 3.46 6.12 8.55
N TYR A 259 4.73 6.45 8.77
CA TYR A 259 5.46 7.44 7.99
C TYR A 259 6.74 6.88 7.39
N GLU A 260 7.24 7.54 6.35
CA GLU A 260 8.54 7.26 5.75
C GLU A 260 9.44 8.49 5.89
N ASP A 261 10.73 8.30 6.20
CA ASP A 261 11.74 9.37 6.32
C ASP A 261 11.50 10.34 7.50
N SER A 262 10.34 10.99 7.56
CA SER A 262 9.95 11.92 8.63
C SER A 262 8.48 11.81 9.00
N PRO A 263 8.06 12.13 10.25
CA PRO A 263 6.65 12.07 10.68
C PRO A 263 5.67 12.92 9.85
N ASP A 264 6.16 13.95 9.17
CA ASP A 264 5.34 14.77 8.26
C ASP A 264 4.96 14.05 6.95
N ARG A 265 5.59 12.90 6.68
CA ARG A 265 5.38 12.12 5.47
C ARG A 265 4.63 10.83 5.78
N VAL A 266 3.39 10.98 6.24
CA VAL A 266 2.49 9.86 6.54
C VAL A 266 2.01 9.21 5.25
N VAL A 267 2.16 7.90 5.17
CA VAL A 267 1.79 7.08 4.00
C VAL A 267 0.96 5.86 4.40
N GLY A 268 0.60 5.69 5.67
CA GLY A 268 -0.14 4.51 6.10
C GLY A 268 -0.88 4.65 7.41
N LEU A 269 -1.71 3.65 7.68
CA LEU A 269 -2.55 3.49 8.86
C LEU A 269 -2.24 2.15 9.52
N LEU A 270 -2.10 2.15 10.85
CA LEU A 270 -2.03 0.92 11.65
C LEU A 270 -3.38 0.66 12.30
N THR A 271 -3.86 -0.56 12.18
CA THR A 271 -5.07 -1.04 12.84
C THR A 271 -4.80 -2.32 13.63
N GLU A 272 -5.69 -2.63 14.57
CA GLU A 272 -5.66 -3.92 15.25
C GLU A 272 -6.06 -5.08 14.33
N GLU A 273 -5.61 -6.28 14.66
CA GLU A 273 -6.12 -7.51 14.06
C GLU A 273 -7.49 -7.85 14.67
N LEU A 274 -8.50 -7.97 13.80
CA LEU A 274 -9.78 -8.52 14.20
C LEU A 274 -9.68 -10.03 14.39
N ARG A 275 -10.11 -10.50 15.56
CA ARG A 275 -10.30 -11.92 15.83
C ARG A 275 -11.77 -12.26 15.62
N GLY A 276 -12.03 -13.14 14.67
CA GLY A 276 -13.39 -13.49 14.31
C GLY A 276 -13.43 -14.38 13.09
N ARG A 277 -14.64 -14.79 12.73
CA ARG A 277 -14.90 -15.57 11.51
C ARG A 277 -15.53 -14.70 10.44
N ARG A 278 -15.42 -15.10 9.18
CA ARG A 278 -16.22 -14.50 8.12
C ARG A 278 -17.71 -14.77 8.38
N PRO A 279 -18.60 -13.83 8.02
CA PRO A 279 -20.02 -14.08 8.11
C PRO A 279 -20.41 -15.24 7.17
N THR A 280 -21.46 -15.92 7.57
CA THR A 280 -22.19 -16.95 6.81
C THR A 280 -23.58 -16.40 6.49
N PRO A 281 -24.35 -17.05 5.59
CA PRO A 281 -25.74 -16.63 5.35
C PRO A 281 -26.60 -16.57 6.61
N ALA A 282 -26.29 -17.34 7.67
CA ALA A 282 -27.00 -17.28 8.95
C ALA A 282 -26.75 -15.97 9.74
N ASP A 283 -25.68 -15.24 9.42
CA ASP A 283 -25.32 -13.99 10.06
C ASP A 283 -25.95 -12.77 9.37
N LEU A 284 -26.73 -12.96 8.30
CA LEU A 284 -27.38 -11.88 7.56
C LEU A 284 -28.10 -10.88 8.49
N PRO A 285 -28.92 -11.30 9.48
CA PRO A 285 -29.57 -10.35 10.39
C PRO A 285 -28.59 -9.49 11.19
N ALA A 286 -27.44 -10.04 11.59
CA ALA A 286 -26.41 -9.32 12.32
C ALA A 286 -25.64 -8.36 11.40
N CYS A 287 -25.35 -8.78 10.17
CA CYS A 287 -24.70 -7.94 9.16
C CYS A 287 -25.58 -6.76 8.77
N GLU A 288 -26.88 -6.98 8.56
CA GLU A 288 -27.85 -5.90 8.29
C GLU A 288 -27.93 -4.92 9.47
N ALA A 289 -27.96 -5.42 10.71
CA ALA A 289 -27.99 -4.54 11.89
C ALA A 289 -26.74 -3.67 12.01
N ALA A 290 -25.56 -4.24 11.75
CA ALA A 290 -24.31 -3.50 11.76
C ALA A 290 -24.22 -2.52 10.58
N LEU A 291 -24.69 -2.89 9.39
CA LEU A 291 -24.72 -2.00 8.23
C LEU A 291 -25.70 -0.84 8.43
N ARG A 292 -26.88 -1.08 9.02
CA ARG A 292 -27.78 0.00 9.43
C ARG A 292 -27.09 0.95 10.42
N SER A 293 -26.32 0.40 11.36
CA SER A 293 -25.57 1.21 12.32
C SER A 293 -24.49 2.08 11.63
N LEU A 294 -23.85 1.59 10.55
CA LEU A 294 -22.99 2.44 9.71
C LEU A 294 -23.80 3.54 9.00
N HIS A 295 -24.94 3.19 8.42
CA HIS A 295 -25.82 4.13 7.72
C HIS A 295 -26.38 5.22 8.62
N ASP A 296 -26.68 4.90 9.88
CA ASP A 296 -27.13 5.84 10.92
C ASP A 296 -26.04 6.86 11.30
N LEU A 297 -24.77 6.50 11.06
CA LEU A 297 -23.62 7.40 11.19
C LEU A 297 -23.33 8.20 9.91
N ASP A 298 -24.21 8.09 8.91
CA ASP A 298 -24.02 8.57 7.55
C ASP A 298 -22.71 8.07 6.93
N ILE A 299 -22.42 6.78 7.09
CA ILE A 299 -21.32 6.11 6.41
C ILE A 299 -21.89 5.06 5.48
N LEU A 300 -21.64 5.20 4.18
CA LEU A 300 -21.74 4.10 3.22
C LEU A 300 -20.39 3.39 3.17
N HIS A 301 -20.38 2.06 3.16
CA HIS A 301 -19.11 1.32 3.07
C HIS A 301 -18.56 1.32 1.62
N GLY A 302 -19.43 1.37 0.62
CA GLY A 302 -19.10 1.37 -0.81
C GLY A 302 -18.79 -0.01 -1.39
N ASP A 303 -18.27 -0.93 -0.58
CA ASP A 303 -17.92 -2.29 -0.98
C ASP A 303 -18.23 -3.33 0.11
N VAL A 304 -19.50 -3.37 0.53
CA VAL A 304 -19.98 -4.41 1.45
C VAL A 304 -19.82 -5.77 0.78
N ALA A 305 -18.97 -6.64 1.30
CA ALA A 305 -18.78 -8.00 0.80
C ALA A 305 -18.39 -8.93 1.95
N ARG A 306 -18.59 -10.25 1.80
CA ARG A 306 -18.22 -11.24 2.82
C ARG A 306 -16.75 -11.12 3.25
N GLY A 307 -15.85 -10.86 2.29
CA GLY A 307 -14.43 -10.60 2.50
C GLY A 307 -14.08 -9.31 3.26
N ASN A 308 -15.04 -8.40 3.44
CA ASN A 308 -14.85 -7.12 4.12
C ASN A 308 -15.54 -7.06 5.49
N MET A 309 -16.01 -8.21 6.00
CA MET A 309 -16.69 -8.32 7.29
C MET A 309 -16.09 -9.41 8.17
N PHE A 310 -16.14 -9.20 9.48
CA PHE A 310 -15.83 -10.18 10.52
C PHE A 310 -16.96 -10.24 11.53
N VAL A 311 -17.35 -11.46 11.90
CA VAL A 311 -18.18 -11.74 13.06
C VAL A 311 -17.24 -12.05 14.23
N THR A 312 -17.24 -11.16 15.22
CA THR A 312 -16.40 -11.18 16.42
C THR A 312 -17.28 -11.44 17.65
N ASP A 313 -16.71 -12.01 18.71
CA ASP A 313 -17.43 -12.16 19.98
C ASP A 313 -17.26 -10.89 20.81
N ASP A 314 -18.36 -10.38 21.41
CA ASP A 314 -18.39 -9.19 22.28
C ASP A 314 -17.34 -9.19 23.43
N ASN A 315 -16.77 -10.35 23.76
CA ASN A 315 -15.83 -10.52 24.86
C ASN A 315 -14.37 -10.19 24.50
N ASP A 316 -14.06 -9.89 23.23
CA ASP A 316 -12.70 -9.53 22.83
C ASP A 316 -12.33 -8.08 23.19
N ASP A 317 -13.31 -7.27 23.62
CA ASP A 317 -13.16 -5.88 24.01
C ASP A 317 -13.12 -5.72 25.57
N ASP A 318 -12.43 -6.55 26.36
CA ASP A 318 -11.87 -6.06 27.64
C ASP A 318 -10.78 -6.89 28.34
N ASP A 319 -9.83 -6.10 28.83
CA ASP A 319 -8.84 -6.25 29.89
C ASP A 319 -9.12 -7.32 30.97
N GLY A 320 -8.47 -8.49 30.88
CA GLY A 320 -8.05 -9.31 32.03
C GLY A 320 -9.10 -9.81 33.05
N GLY A 321 -10.37 -9.52 32.86
CA GLY A 321 -11.44 -9.78 33.82
C GLY A 321 -12.15 -11.08 33.51
N GLY A 322 -11.82 -12.14 34.26
CA GLY A 322 -12.50 -13.44 34.20
C GLY A 322 -13.99 -13.34 34.55
N GLY A 323 -14.82 -12.94 33.58
CA GLY A 323 -16.27 -12.84 33.68
C GLY A 323 -16.95 -14.06 33.04
N ARG A 324 -17.74 -14.78 33.84
CA ARG A 324 -18.42 -16.03 33.48
C ARG A 324 -19.44 -15.86 32.33
N GLY A 325 -19.22 -16.57 31.22
CA GLY A 325 -20.19 -17.50 30.62
C GLY A 325 -21.49 -16.98 30.02
N GLY A 326 -21.66 -15.67 29.78
CA GLY A 326 -22.71 -15.17 28.88
C GLY A 326 -22.32 -15.45 27.44
N ARG A 327 -23.22 -16.02 26.62
CA ARG A 327 -23.00 -16.04 25.15
C ARG A 327 -22.89 -14.59 24.70
N GLY A 328 -21.67 -14.10 24.47
CA GLY A 328 -21.43 -12.78 23.90
C GLY A 328 -22.28 -12.64 22.65
N ARG A 329 -22.93 -11.49 22.46
CA ARG A 329 -23.67 -11.25 21.23
C ARG A 329 -22.63 -11.13 20.13
N ALA A 330 -22.87 -11.82 19.03
CA ALA A 330 -21.98 -11.75 17.88
C ALA A 330 -22.04 -10.32 17.31
N VAL A 331 -20.88 -9.69 17.15
CA VAL A 331 -20.73 -8.34 16.58
C VAL A 331 -20.11 -8.43 15.21
N VAL A 332 -20.70 -7.73 14.25
CA VAL A 332 -20.12 -7.58 12.93
C VAL A 332 -19.27 -6.32 12.89
N LYS A 333 -17.99 -6.49 12.55
CA LYS A 333 -17.04 -5.41 12.28
C LYS A 333 -16.70 -5.40 10.79
N PHE A 334 -16.62 -4.23 10.20
CA PHE A 334 -16.28 -3.97 8.80
C PHE A 334 -14.81 -3.59 8.66
N ILE A 335 -14.23 -3.87 7.50
CA ILE A 335 -12.86 -3.50 7.12
C ILE A 335 -12.85 -3.00 5.68
N ASP A 336 -11.77 -2.32 5.29
CA ASP A 336 -11.59 -1.87 3.89
C ASP A 336 -12.56 -0.74 3.50
N PHE A 337 -12.52 0.35 4.28
CA PHE A 337 -13.34 1.55 4.07
C PHE A 337 -12.81 2.49 2.99
N GLU A 338 -12.04 1.98 2.04
CA GLU A 338 -11.45 2.83 1.02
C GLU A 338 -12.45 3.33 -0.02
N GLU A 339 -13.49 2.53 -0.27
CA GLU A 339 -14.64 2.88 -1.12
C GLU A 339 -15.75 3.59 -0.31
N ALA A 340 -15.52 3.82 0.99
CA ALA A 340 -16.53 4.38 1.86
C ALA A 340 -16.89 5.81 1.45
N CYS A 341 -18.09 6.24 1.81
CA CYS A 341 -18.52 7.63 1.67
C CYS A 341 -19.07 8.11 3.00
N VAL A 342 -18.74 9.34 3.40
CA VAL A 342 -19.14 9.92 4.70
C VAL A 342 -19.99 11.16 4.47
N GLY A 343 -21.16 11.18 5.10
CA GLY A 343 -22.14 12.26 5.05
C GLY A 343 -22.93 12.30 3.74
N PRO A 344 -24.15 12.85 3.76
CA PRO A 344 -24.85 13.17 2.53
C PRO A 344 -24.06 14.28 1.80
N LEU A 345 -23.34 13.91 0.74
CA LEU A 345 -22.76 14.85 -0.21
C LEU A 345 -23.85 15.21 -1.23
N GLY A 346 -24.79 16.07 -0.86
CA GLY A 346 -25.82 16.56 -1.76
C GLY A 346 -27.25 16.22 -1.32
N ASP A 347 -28.03 15.65 -2.24
CA ASP A 347 -29.45 15.37 -2.02
C ASP A 347 -29.66 14.21 -1.04
N GLN A 348 -30.46 14.44 0.00
CA GLN A 348 -30.82 13.40 0.97
C GLN A 348 -31.52 12.22 0.28
N ALA A 349 -32.32 12.46 -0.75
CA ALA A 349 -33.02 11.39 -1.45
C ALA A 349 -32.04 10.45 -2.20
N ASP A 350 -31.00 11.01 -2.82
CA ASP A 350 -29.92 10.23 -3.44
C ASP A 350 -29.14 9.43 -2.39
N TRP A 351 -28.85 10.05 -1.25
CA TRP A 351 -28.15 9.39 -0.14
C TRP A 351 -28.92 8.19 0.42
N GLU A 352 -30.22 8.36 0.68
CA GLU A 352 -31.08 7.26 1.14
C GLU A 352 -31.27 6.17 0.08
N ALA A 353 -31.31 6.53 -1.21
CA ALA A 353 -31.33 5.57 -2.30
C ALA A 353 -30.06 4.70 -2.32
N ARG A 354 -28.88 5.30 -2.10
CA ARG A 354 -27.60 4.59 -2.02
C ARG A 354 -27.51 3.69 -0.78
N LYS A 355 -28.03 4.13 0.37
CA LYS A 355 -28.18 3.26 1.58
C LYS A 355 -29.04 2.04 1.26
N ALA A 356 -30.18 2.24 0.59
CA ALA A 356 -31.09 1.16 0.21
C ALA A 356 -30.45 0.19 -0.80
N GLU A 357 -29.69 0.71 -1.78
CA GLU A 357 -28.94 -0.11 -2.74
C GLU A 357 -27.88 -0.97 -2.04
N GLU A 358 -27.06 -0.38 -1.18
CA GLU A 358 -26.02 -1.11 -0.43
C GLU A 358 -26.64 -2.17 0.50
N MET A 359 -27.76 -1.85 1.16
CA MET A 359 -28.51 -2.79 1.98
C MET A 359 -29.11 -3.94 1.14
N GLY A 360 -29.65 -3.64 -0.04
CA GLY A 360 -30.21 -4.64 -0.95
C GLY A 360 -29.15 -5.60 -1.50
N ALA A 361 -27.94 -5.10 -1.76
CA ALA A 361 -26.82 -5.89 -2.27
C ALA A 361 -26.18 -6.82 -1.21
N LEU A 362 -26.37 -6.55 0.08
CA LEU A 362 -25.72 -7.29 1.17
C LEU A 362 -26.04 -8.80 1.14
N ALA A 363 -27.31 -9.18 0.96
CA ALA A 363 -27.72 -10.58 0.98
C ALA A 363 -27.10 -11.37 -0.18
N GLU A 364 -27.07 -10.79 -1.38
CA GLU A 364 -26.44 -11.38 -2.55
C GLU A 364 -24.94 -11.58 -2.33
N LYS A 365 -24.24 -10.52 -1.89
CA LYS A 365 -22.78 -10.54 -1.68
C LYS A 365 -22.33 -11.39 -0.49
N LEU A 366 -23.23 -11.73 0.44
CA LEU A 366 -22.97 -12.72 1.49
C LEU A 366 -23.09 -14.17 0.99
N MET A 367 -23.92 -14.40 -0.03
CA MET A 367 -24.15 -15.73 -0.61
C MET A 367 -23.16 -16.08 -1.72
N THR A 368 -22.57 -15.09 -2.37
CA THR A 368 -21.46 -15.33 -3.30
C THR A 368 -20.30 -15.92 -2.53
N ALA A 369 -19.98 -17.19 -2.80
CA ALA A 369 -18.73 -17.77 -2.37
C ALA A 369 -17.63 -17.02 -3.11
N ASP A 370 -16.87 -16.19 -2.40
CA ASP A 370 -15.64 -15.62 -2.95
C ASP A 370 -14.68 -16.79 -3.25
N ASP A 371 -14.68 -17.25 -4.50
CA ASP A 371 -13.69 -18.18 -5.07
C ASP A 371 -12.31 -17.50 -5.28
N GLU A 372 -12.06 -16.34 -4.66
CA GLU A 372 -10.76 -15.67 -4.68
C GLU A 372 -10.03 -15.84 -3.33
N LEU A 373 -9.25 -16.93 -3.24
CA LEU A 373 -8.13 -17.08 -2.28
C LEU A 373 -6.82 -16.68 -2.94
#